data_AF-A0A971ALW8-F1
#
_entry.id   AF-A0A971ALW8-F1
#
_cell.length_a   1.000
_cell.length_b   1.000
_cell.length_c   1.000
_cell.angle_alpha   90.00
_cell.angle_beta   90.00
_cell.angle_gamma   90.00
#
_symmetry.space_group_name_H-M   'P 1'
#
loop_
_entity.id
_entity.type
_entity.pdbx_description
1 polymer ?
#
loop_
_entity_poly.entity_id
_entity_poly.type
_entity_poly.pdbx_seq_one_letter_code
_entity_poly.pdbx_strand_id
1 'polypeptide(L)'
;MKQQHEFDATIIKNPDMDAAYIEIPFDVKAAFGMARVPVHATFDGEPYDGQLVKMGTPCHIIGIRKDIRLKIGKQAGDIVHVTLQPREMPKPAYTTVDEYIATYSGDIRARMEALRALILGCSPAITDKISWGMATFVLHGNLVHFSGEKKHMGFHPAPSAIEAFAAQLSDYKTSKGTVQFPYDKPMPYDLIREMVLFRVAEQMTKQPPRPRAKG
;
A
#
# COMPACT_ATOMS: atom_id res chain seq x y z
N MET A 1 -10.17 6.51 22.39
CA MET A 1 -11.57 6.03 22.43
C MET A 1 -11.75 5.12 21.22
N LYS A 2 -12.10 3.84 21.42
CA LYS A 2 -12.33 2.91 20.31
C LYS A 2 -13.58 3.36 19.56
N GLN A 3 -13.41 3.85 18.33
CA GLN A 3 -14.52 4.32 17.52
C GLN A 3 -15.21 3.11 16.90
N GLN A 4 -16.16 2.54 17.62
CA GLN A 4 -17.01 1.44 17.15
C GLN A 4 -18.27 2.02 16.52
N HIS A 5 -18.64 1.49 15.36
CA HIS A 5 -19.88 1.82 14.67
C HIS A 5 -20.74 0.55 14.54
N GLU A 6 -22.04 0.71 14.70
CA GLU A 6 -23.01 -0.39 14.66
C GLU A 6 -24.24 0.08 13.89
N PHE A 7 -24.69 -0.73 12.93
CA PHE A 7 -25.82 -0.42 12.07
C PHE A 7 -26.33 -1.68 11.36
N ASP A 8 -27.58 -1.63 10.92
CA ASP A 8 -28.15 -2.64 10.05
C ASP A 8 -27.95 -2.24 8.58
N ALA A 9 -27.60 -3.21 7.73
CA ALA A 9 -27.43 -2.99 6.31
C ALA A 9 -27.97 -4.15 5.48
N THR A 10 -28.45 -3.83 4.28
CA THR A 10 -28.91 -4.84 3.31
C THR A 10 -27.72 -5.46 2.60
N ILE A 11 -27.69 -6.79 2.49
CA ILE A 11 -26.70 -7.52 1.70
C ILE A 11 -27.01 -7.32 0.21
N ILE A 12 -26.09 -6.69 -0.52
CA ILE A 12 -26.20 -6.45 -1.96
C ILE A 12 -25.30 -7.46 -2.68
N LYS A 13 -25.84 -8.16 -3.67
CA LYS A 13 -25.05 -9.04 -4.54
C LYS A 13 -24.56 -8.26 -5.75
N ASN A 14 -23.30 -8.47 -6.11
CA ASN A 14 -22.80 -8.02 -7.39
C ASN A 14 -23.50 -8.83 -8.51
N PRO A 15 -24.12 -8.18 -9.53
CA PRO A 15 -24.82 -8.89 -10.60
C PRO A 15 -23.94 -9.87 -11.37
N ASP A 16 -22.64 -9.58 -11.52
CA ASP A 16 -21.73 -10.35 -12.37
C ASP A 16 -20.88 -11.38 -11.59
N MET A 17 -20.97 -11.38 -10.25
CA MET A 17 -20.12 -12.20 -9.40
C MET A 17 -20.89 -12.82 -8.22
N ASP A 18 -20.41 -13.94 -7.69
CA ASP A 18 -20.93 -14.49 -6.42
C ASP A 18 -20.51 -13.66 -5.17
N ALA A 19 -19.94 -12.48 -5.39
CA ALA A 19 -19.55 -11.55 -4.35
C ALA A 19 -20.78 -10.78 -3.84
N ALA A 20 -20.87 -10.63 -2.53
CA ALA A 20 -21.83 -9.74 -1.89
C ALA A 20 -21.09 -8.71 -1.03
N TYR A 21 -21.74 -7.58 -0.81
CA TYR A 21 -21.22 -6.48 -0.03
C TYR A 21 -22.37 -5.77 0.70
N ILE A 22 -22.00 -4.94 1.67
CA ILE A 22 -22.91 -3.98 2.30
C ILE A 22 -22.40 -2.57 2.05
N GLU A 23 -23.31 -1.60 1.99
CA GLU A 23 -22.99 -0.18 1.93
C GLU A 23 -22.85 0.40 3.34
N ILE A 24 -21.83 1.24 3.53
CA ILE A 24 -21.58 1.90 4.82
C ILE A 24 -22.43 3.17 4.88
N PRO A 25 -23.36 3.31 5.85
CA PRO A 25 -24.34 4.40 5.89
C PRO A 25 -23.77 5.72 6.45
N PHE A 26 -22.45 5.83 6.60
CA PHE A 26 -21.78 7.02 7.12
C PHE A 26 -20.50 7.33 6.34
N ASP A 27 -20.00 8.56 6.48
CA ASP A 27 -18.75 8.96 5.84
C ASP A 27 -17.54 8.34 6.57
N VAL A 28 -17.05 7.23 6.01
CA VAL A 28 -15.83 6.51 6.44
C VAL A 28 -14.61 7.41 6.48
N LYS A 29 -14.48 8.39 5.57
CA LYS A 29 -13.33 9.29 5.53
C LYS A 29 -13.41 10.31 6.67
N ALA A 30 -14.61 10.81 6.99
CA ALA A 30 -14.82 11.66 8.15
C ALA A 30 -14.64 10.89 9.46
N ALA A 31 -15.11 9.63 9.51
CA ALA A 31 -15.02 8.79 10.70
C ALA A 31 -13.58 8.32 10.99
N PHE A 32 -12.85 7.84 9.97
CA PHE A 32 -11.57 7.13 10.16
C PHE A 32 -10.36 7.79 9.47
N GLY A 33 -10.56 8.88 8.72
CA GLY A 33 -9.48 9.66 8.12
C GLY A 33 -8.80 9.03 6.89
N MET A 34 -9.13 7.79 6.50
CA MET A 34 -8.51 7.08 5.38
C MET A 34 -9.56 6.57 4.38
N ALA A 35 -9.20 6.52 3.09
CA ALA A 35 -10.08 6.00 2.02
C ALA A 35 -10.12 4.46 1.96
N ARG A 36 -9.15 3.80 2.59
CA ARG A 36 -9.12 2.35 2.80
C ARG A 36 -8.84 2.11 4.27
N VAL A 37 -9.80 1.52 4.98
CA VAL A 37 -9.72 1.36 6.44
C VAL A 37 -9.77 -0.14 6.75
N PRO A 38 -8.71 -0.74 7.29
CA PRO A 38 -8.79 -2.09 7.82
C PRO A 38 -9.66 -2.09 9.07
N VAL A 39 -10.58 -3.03 9.15
CA VAL A 39 -11.58 -3.11 10.22
C VAL A 39 -11.72 -4.53 10.73
N HIS A 40 -11.95 -4.66 12.03
CA HIS A 40 -12.64 -5.79 12.61
C HIS A 40 -14.13 -5.54 12.44
N ALA A 41 -14.78 -6.35 11.62
CA ALA A 41 -16.22 -6.32 11.41
C ALA A 41 -16.88 -7.54 12.06
N THR A 42 -18.16 -7.44 12.37
CA THR A 42 -19.01 -8.61 12.60
C THR A 42 -20.24 -8.53 11.73
N PHE A 43 -20.71 -9.66 11.23
CA PHE A 43 -22.00 -9.80 10.54
C PHE A 43 -22.88 -10.73 11.37
N ASP A 44 -23.96 -10.22 11.98
CA ASP A 44 -24.78 -10.95 12.97
C ASP A 44 -23.93 -11.66 14.05
N GLY A 45 -22.86 -11.01 14.49
CA GLY A 45 -21.89 -11.54 15.46
C GLY A 45 -20.79 -12.43 14.89
N GLU A 46 -20.86 -12.87 13.63
CA GLU A 46 -19.77 -13.64 12.98
C GLU A 46 -18.60 -12.69 12.63
N PRO A 47 -17.39 -12.94 13.15
CA PRO A 47 -16.26 -12.03 12.97
C PRO A 47 -15.68 -12.07 11.56
N TYR A 48 -15.24 -10.91 11.08
CA TYR A 48 -14.61 -10.74 9.78
C TYR A 48 -13.58 -9.61 9.79
N ASP A 49 -12.33 -9.95 9.47
CA ASP A 49 -11.30 -8.97 9.18
C ASP A 49 -11.36 -8.56 7.71
N GLY A 50 -11.69 -7.29 7.48
CA GLY A 50 -11.90 -6.75 6.14
C GLY A 50 -11.30 -5.37 5.95
N GLN A 51 -11.62 -4.78 4.81
CA GLN A 51 -11.28 -3.40 4.50
C GLN A 51 -12.51 -2.68 3.97
N LEU A 52 -12.76 -1.48 4.49
CA LEU A 52 -13.70 -0.54 3.89
C LEU A 52 -13.06 0.04 2.64
N VAL A 53 -13.72 -0.08 1.50
CA VAL A 53 -13.21 0.37 0.19
C VAL A 53 -14.25 1.17 -0.56
N LYS A 54 -13.81 2.11 -1.39
CA LYS A 54 -14.68 2.82 -2.35
C LYS A 54 -14.39 2.30 -3.77
N MET A 55 -15.20 1.35 -4.23
CA MET A 55 -14.99 0.64 -5.51
C MET A 55 -15.92 1.19 -6.60
N GLY A 56 -15.77 2.48 -6.94
CA GLY A 56 -16.62 3.14 -7.94
C GLY A 56 -18.07 3.40 -7.48
N THR A 57 -18.41 3.01 -6.25
CA THR A 57 -19.69 3.27 -5.58
C THR A 57 -19.74 4.69 -4.98
N PRO A 58 -20.94 5.29 -4.81
CA PRO A 58 -21.08 6.58 -4.14
C PRO A 58 -20.60 6.53 -2.67
N CYS A 59 -20.86 5.40 -2.01
CA CYS A 59 -20.53 5.12 -0.61
C CYS A 59 -19.35 4.14 -0.49
N HIS A 60 -18.76 4.03 0.70
CA HIS A 60 -17.82 2.93 1.00
C HIS A 60 -18.60 1.63 1.17
N ILE A 61 -17.94 0.50 0.86
CA ILE A 61 -18.51 -0.83 0.99
C ILE A 61 -17.55 -1.75 1.75
N ILE A 62 -18.10 -2.82 2.33
CA ILE A 62 -17.33 -3.97 2.81
C ILE A 62 -17.93 -5.25 2.24
N GLY A 63 -17.06 -6.11 1.71
CA GLY A 63 -17.48 -7.40 1.16
C GLY A 63 -17.86 -8.37 2.27
N ILE A 64 -18.95 -9.10 2.09
CA ILE A 64 -19.35 -10.23 2.93
C ILE A 64 -19.11 -11.53 2.17
N ARG A 65 -18.24 -12.37 2.72
CA ARG A 65 -17.85 -13.62 2.06
C ARG A 65 -19.03 -14.62 2.05
N LYS A 66 -19.00 -15.54 1.08
CA LYS A 66 -20.03 -16.58 0.93
C LYS A 66 -20.13 -17.50 2.14
N ASP A 67 -19.01 -17.90 2.70
CA ASP A 67 -18.94 -18.73 3.90
C ASP A 67 -19.57 -18.06 5.12
N ILE A 68 -19.33 -16.76 5.32
CA ILE A 68 -19.98 -15.97 6.38
C ILE A 68 -21.48 -15.93 6.18
N ARG A 69 -21.96 -15.59 4.96
CA ARG A 69 -23.39 -15.59 4.61
C ARG A 69 -24.07 -16.93 4.92
N LEU A 70 -23.43 -18.04 4.57
CA LEU A 70 -23.92 -19.39 4.85
C LEU A 70 -23.98 -19.67 6.36
N LYS A 71 -22.98 -19.23 7.14
CA LYS A 71 -22.94 -19.42 8.60
C LYS A 71 -24.05 -18.65 9.32
N ILE A 72 -24.31 -17.41 8.91
CA ILE A 72 -25.33 -16.56 9.52
C ILE A 72 -26.74 -16.80 8.94
N GLY A 73 -26.86 -17.68 7.94
CA GLY A 73 -28.12 -18.01 7.29
C GLY A 73 -28.74 -16.85 6.50
N LYS A 74 -27.90 -15.97 5.94
CA LYS A 74 -28.34 -14.77 5.20
C LYS A 74 -27.94 -14.82 3.74
N GLN A 75 -28.77 -14.21 2.88
CA GLN A 75 -28.54 -14.08 1.45
C GLN A 75 -28.68 -12.62 0.99
N ALA A 76 -28.51 -12.41 -0.31
CA ALA A 76 -28.70 -11.08 -0.90
C ALA A 76 -30.16 -10.62 -0.75
N GLY A 77 -30.34 -9.38 -0.33
CA GLY A 77 -31.65 -8.81 0.03
C GLY A 77 -31.96 -8.86 1.53
N ASP A 78 -31.28 -9.72 2.30
CA ASP A 78 -31.49 -9.78 3.75
C ASP A 78 -30.78 -8.62 4.46
N ILE A 79 -31.35 -8.24 5.60
CA ILE A 79 -30.73 -7.30 6.54
C ILE A 79 -29.76 -8.08 7.44
N VAL A 80 -28.54 -7.58 7.55
CA VAL A 80 -27.50 -8.07 8.45
C VAL A 80 -27.12 -6.98 9.44
N HIS A 81 -26.95 -7.35 10.69
CA HIS A 81 -26.47 -6.47 11.74
C HIS A 81 -24.95 -6.41 11.72
N VAL A 82 -24.40 -5.19 11.61
CA VAL A 82 -22.98 -4.98 11.33
C VAL A 82 -22.35 -4.17 12.44
N THR A 83 -21.28 -4.69 13.03
CA THR A 83 -20.37 -3.89 13.86
C THR A 83 -19.08 -3.66 13.11
N LEU A 84 -18.50 -2.46 13.23
CA LEU A 84 -17.23 -2.08 12.65
C LEU A 84 -16.37 -1.41 13.71
N GLN A 85 -15.14 -1.91 13.84
CA GLN A 85 -14.10 -1.27 14.62
C GLN A 85 -12.84 -1.14 13.76
N PRO A 86 -12.17 0.02 13.73
CA PRO A 86 -10.85 0.14 13.13
C PRO A 86 -9.92 -0.90 13.70
N ARG A 87 -9.29 -1.65 12.79
CA ARG A 87 -8.15 -2.47 13.18
C ARG A 87 -6.96 -1.54 13.32
N GLU A 88 -6.37 -1.50 14.50
CA GLU A 88 -5.04 -0.93 14.65
C GLU A 88 -4.10 -1.76 13.78
N MET A 89 -3.68 -1.20 12.65
CA MET A 89 -2.46 -1.70 12.04
C MET A 89 -1.34 -1.35 13.03
N PRO A 90 -0.39 -2.27 13.30
CA PRO A 90 0.80 -1.89 14.04
C PRO A 90 1.40 -0.69 13.32
N LYS A 91 1.30 0.48 13.96
CA LYS A 91 1.94 1.67 13.42
C LYS A 91 3.42 1.32 13.38
N PRO A 92 4.09 1.45 12.22
CA PRO A 92 5.50 1.20 12.19
C PRO A 92 6.16 2.07 13.27
N ALA A 93 7.09 1.49 14.04
CA ALA A 93 7.80 2.18 15.11
C ALA A 93 8.74 3.30 14.61
N TYR A 94 8.61 3.67 13.33
CA TYR A 94 9.42 4.60 12.60
C TYR A 94 8.53 5.53 11.78
N THR A 95 8.93 6.80 11.73
CA THR A 95 8.29 7.89 11.00
C THR A 95 9.23 8.48 9.94
N THR A 96 10.54 8.26 10.10
CA THR A 96 11.58 8.67 9.15
C THR A 96 12.28 7.48 8.51
N VAL A 97 12.96 7.71 7.38
CA VAL A 97 13.77 6.67 6.72
C VAL A 97 14.96 6.26 7.59
N ASP A 98 15.54 7.19 8.35
CA ASP A 98 16.59 6.89 9.33
C ASP A 98 16.11 5.89 10.38
N GLU A 99 14.96 6.15 11.00
CA GLU A 99 14.36 5.26 12.00
C GLU A 99 14.02 3.90 11.38
N TYR A 100 13.53 3.87 10.13
CA TYR A 100 13.25 2.64 9.42
C TYR A 100 14.51 1.79 9.22
N ILE A 101 15.59 2.39 8.72
CA ILE A 101 16.87 1.72 8.50
C ILE A 101 17.47 1.24 9.84
N ALA A 102 17.30 2.01 10.91
CA ALA A 102 17.76 1.64 12.24
C ALA A 102 17.05 0.41 12.84
N THR A 103 15.90 -0.01 12.29
CA THR A 103 15.26 -1.29 12.66
C THR A 103 15.98 -2.52 12.12
N TYR A 104 16.90 -2.33 11.16
CA TYR A 104 17.74 -3.38 10.60
C TYR A 104 19.14 -3.33 11.24
N SER A 105 19.88 -4.43 11.12
CA SER A 105 21.25 -4.53 11.65
C SER A 105 22.19 -5.22 10.64
N GLY A 106 23.49 -5.11 10.90
CA GLY A 106 24.53 -5.76 10.10
C GLY A 106 24.54 -5.34 8.63
N ASP A 107 24.83 -6.29 7.75
CA ASP A 107 24.97 -6.08 6.30
C ASP A 107 23.68 -5.50 5.65
N ILE A 108 22.50 -5.91 6.13
CA ILE A 108 21.22 -5.40 5.59
C ILE A 108 21.10 -3.90 5.84
N ARG A 109 21.43 -3.44 7.06
CA ARG A 109 21.42 -2.01 7.39
C ARG A 109 22.40 -1.23 6.53
N ALA A 110 23.65 -1.70 6.42
CA ALA A 110 24.67 -1.06 5.61
C ALA A 110 24.25 -0.93 4.13
N ARG A 111 23.60 -1.96 3.58
CA ARG A 111 23.07 -1.92 2.21
C ARG A 111 21.96 -0.90 2.04
N MET A 112 21.06 -0.76 3.02
CA MET A 112 19.99 0.24 2.98
C MET A 112 20.53 1.66 3.09
N GLU A 113 21.53 1.90 3.95
CA GLU A 113 22.20 3.19 4.08
C GLU A 113 22.89 3.58 2.76
N ALA A 114 23.63 2.63 2.15
CA ALA A 114 24.26 2.84 0.84
C ALA A 114 23.22 3.10 -0.27
N LEU A 115 22.11 2.36 -0.28
CA LEU A 115 21.05 2.56 -1.27
C LEU A 115 20.37 3.92 -1.10
N ARG A 116 20.07 4.33 0.13
CA ARG A 116 19.51 5.67 0.41
C ARG A 116 20.45 6.77 -0.06
N ALA A 117 21.74 6.68 0.28
CA ALA A 117 22.75 7.65 -0.13
C ALA A 117 22.86 7.73 -1.66
N LEU A 118 22.85 6.58 -2.35
CA LEU A 118 22.88 6.51 -3.80
C LEU A 118 21.67 7.20 -4.43
N ILE A 119 20.46 6.95 -3.92
CA ILE A 119 19.23 7.55 -4.45
C ILE A 119 19.25 9.08 -4.25
N LEU A 120 19.58 9.55 -3.04
CA LEU A 120 19.66 10.99 -2.76
C LEU A 120 20.77 11.69 -3.56
N GLY A 121 21.86 10.98 -3.86
CA GLY A 121 22.95 11.48 -4.70
C GLY A 121 22.58 11.65 -6.18
N CYS A 122 21.47 11.09 -6.65
CA CYS A 122 21.06 11.21 -8.05
C CYS A 122 20.43 12.57 -8.39
N SER A 123 19.93 13.32 -7.40
CA SER A 123 19.46 14.70 -7.58
C SER A 123 19.23 15.39 -6.23
N PRO A 124 19.65 16.66 -6.06
CA PRO A 124 19.45 17.42 -4.82
C PRO A 124 17.97 17.74 -4.54
N ALA A 125 17.08 17.57 -5.52
CA ALA A 125 15.64 17.79 -5.36
C ALA A 125 14.90 16.56 -4.82
N ILE A 126 15.59 15.42 -4.66
CA ILE A 126 14.99 14.22 -4.09
C ILE A 126 14.87 14.38 -2.59
N THR A 127 13.67 14.13 -2.07
CA THR A 127 13.41 14.01 -0.64
C THR A 127 12.93 12.60 -0.33
N ASP A 128 13.08 12.17 0.92
CA ASP A 128 12.58 10.87 1.37
C ASP A 128 11.50 11.00 2.46
N LYS A 129 10.69 9.96 2.58
CA LYS A 129 9.63 9.82 3.59
C LYS A 129 9.31 8.36 3.82
N ILE A 130 8.59 8.08 4.90
CA ILE A 130 7.92 6.79 5.08
C ILE A 130 6.55 6.83 4.42
N SER A 131 6.29 5.87 3.53
CA SER A 131 4.98 5.65 2.93
C SER A 131 4.74 4.16 2.79
N TRP A 132 3.55 3.70 3.16
CA TRP A 132 3.19 2.28 3.16
C TRP A 132 4.17 1.36 3.92
N GLY A 133 4.83 1.87 4.98
CA GLY A 133 5.80 1.11 5.76
C GLY A 133 7.16 0.89 5.07
N MET A 134 7.45 1.67 4.02
CA MET A 134 8.67 1.55 3.22
C MET A 134 9.38 2.89 3.08
N ALA A 135 10.69 2.85 2.86
CA ALA A 135 11.46 4.02 2.46
C ALA A 135 11.02 4.47 1.06
N THR A 136 10.55 5.71 0.96
CA THR A 136 9.96 6.27 -0.26
C THR A 136 10.68 7.56 -0.64
N PHE A 137 11.14 7.63 -1.89
CA PHE A 137 11.82 8.79 -2.43
C PHE A 137 10.89 9.54 -3.38
N VAL A 138 10.96 10.87 -3.34
CA VAL A 138 9.99 11.76 -3.97
C VAL A 138 10.72 12.81 -4.80
N LEU A 139 10.27 12.97 -6.04
CA LEU A 139 10.66 14.02 -6.97
C LEU A 139 9.47 14.29 -7.90
N HIS A 140 8.80 15.44 -7.75
CA HIS A 140 7.55 15.78 -8.46
C HIS A 140 6.40 14.73 -8.37
N GLY A 141 6.54 13.78 -7.45
CA GLY A 141 5.74 12.56 -7.34
C GLY A 141 6.58 11.45 -6.71
N ASN A 142 6.01 10.25 -6.55
CA ASN A 142 6.80 9.11 -6.07
C ASN A 142 7.81 8.69 -7.14
N LEU A 143 9.09 8.71 -6.77
CA LEU A 143 10.21 8.41 -7.65
C LEU A 143 10.50 6.91 -7.64
N VAL A 144 10.94 6.40 -6.49
CA VAL A 144 11.26 4.99 -6.19
C VAL A 144 11.00 4.67 -4.71
N HIS A 145 10.93 3.38 -4.37
CA HIS A 145 10.82 2.91 -2.99
C HIS A 145 11.75 1.72 -2.76
N PHE A 146 12.14 1.47 -1.51
CA PHE A 146 12.70 0.17 -1.11
C PHE A 146 12.10 -0.36 0.20
N SER A 147 12.05 -1.68 0.31
CA SER A 147 11.63 -2.41 1.51
C SER A 147 12.64 -3.48 1.90
N GLY A 148 12.76 -3.74 3.20
CA GLY A 148 13.45 -4.91 3.72
C GLY A 148 12.50 -6.09 3.87
N GLU A 149 12.82 -7.21 3.21
CA GLU A 149 12.14 -8.50 3.40
C GLU A 149 13.09 -9.49 4.09
N LYS A 150 12.58 -10.68 4.48
CA LYS A 150 13.41 -11.68 5.18
C LYS A 150 14.61 -12.20 4.38
N LYS A 151 14.51 -12.26 3.05
CA LYS A 151 15.52 -12.90 2.18
C LYS A 151 16.08 -11.97 1.10
N HIS A 152 15.50 -10.78 0.92
CA HIS A 152 15.84 -9.86 -0.15
C HIS A 152 15.45 -8.44 0.22
N MET A 153 16.01 -7.49 -0.52
CA MET A 153 15.53 -6.12 -0.57
C MET A 153 14.53 -5.98 -1.72
N GLY A 154 13.34 -5.47 -1.43
CA GLY A 154 12.39 -5.06 -2.46
C GLY A 154 12.77 -3.68 -2.98
N PHE A 155 12.87 -3.52 -4.30
CA PHE A 155 13.07 -2.21 -4.93
C PHE A 155 11.95 -1.95 -5.93
N HIS A 156 11.32 -0.78 -5.82
CA HIS A 156 10.09 -0.44 -6.55
C HIS A 156 10.32 0.80 -7.42
N PRO A 157 10.85 0.63 -8.64
CA PRO A 157 11.22 1.73 -9.52
C PRO A 157 10.09 2.15 -10.48
N ALA A 158 8.84 1.77 -10.22
CA ALA A 158 7.69 1.87 -11.13
C ALA A 158 7.77 0.93 -12.36
N PRO A 159 6.64 0.66 -13.03
CA PRO A 159 6.61 -0.26 -14.17
C PRO A 159 7.51 0.14 -15.34
N SER A 160 7.59 1.44 -15.66
CA SER A 160 8.40 1.94 -16.77
C SER A 160 9.87 1.56 -16.64
N ALA A 161 10.44 1.60 -15.45
CA ALA A 161 11.83 1.19 -15.22
C ALA A 161 12.00 -0.34 -15.26
N ILE A 162 11.03 -1.12 -14.77
CA ILE A 162 11.11 -2.59 -14.89
C ILE A 162 11.11 -3.01 -16.35
N GLU A 163 10.28 -2.37 -17.18
CA GLU A 163 10.20 -2.62 -18.62
C GLU A 163 11.49 -2.19 -19.34
N ALA A 164 11.97 -0.97 -19.07
CA ALA A 164 13.17 -0.43 -19.72
C ALA A 164 14.45 -1.23 -19.40
N PHE A 165 14.56 -1.79 -18.19
CA PHE A 165 15.73 -2.53 -17.72
C PHE A 165 15.53 -4.05 -17.70
N ALA A 166 14.49 -4.58 -18.38
CA ALA A 166 14.11 -5.99 -18.30
C ALA A 166 15.26 -6.96 -18.64
N ALA A 167 16.10 -6.63 -19.62
CA ALA A 167 17.25 -7.45 -20.00
C ALA A 167 18.31 -7.53 -18.89
N GLN A 168 18.65 -6.39 -18.28
CA GLN A 168 19.61 -6.29 -17.17
C GLN A 168 19.06 -6.91 -15.87
N LEU A 169 17.75 -7.02 -15.75
CA LEU A 169 17.06 -7.59 -14.59
C LEU A 169 16.78 -9.10 -14.72
N SER A 170 17.21 -9.75 -15.80
CA SER A 170 16.88 -11.15 -16.11
C SER A 170 17.31 -12.16 -15.03
N ASP A 171 18.36 -11.85 -14.25
CA ASP A 171 18.85 -12.67 -13.14
C ASP A 171 18.11 -12.46 -11.81
N TYR A 172 17.16 -11.53 -11.77
CA TYR A 172 16.40 -11.16 -10.58
C TYR A 172 14.92 -11.48 -10.72
N LYS A 173 14.27 -11.75 -9.59
CA LYS A 173 12.82 -11.91 -9.56
C LYS A 173 12.17 -10.53 -9.68
N THR A 174 11.32 -10.36 -10.70
CA THR A 174 10.59 -9.13 -10.97
C THR A 174 9.08 -9.31 -10.93
N SER A 175 8.36 -8.20 -10.79
CA SER A 175 6.92 -8.07 -11.00
C SER A 175 6.64 -6.71 -11.67
N LYS A 176 5.37 -6.40 -11.96
CA LYS A 176 4.98 -5.21 -12.75
C LYS A 176 5.66 -3.89 -12.33
N GLY A 177 6.06 -3.71 -11.08
CA GLY A 177 6.77 -2.50 -10.65
C GLY A 177 7.79 -2.76 -9.55
N THR A 178 8.38 -3.95 -9.52
CA THR A 178 9.27 -4.36 -8.43
C THR A 178 10.33 -5.33 -8.92
N VAL A 179 11.53 -5.20 -8.38
CA VAL A 179 12.60 -6.19 -8.45
C VAL A 179 13.02 -6.57 -7.03
N GLN A 180 13.35 -7.86 -6.84
CA GLN A 180 13.87 -8.38 -5.57
C GLN A 180 15.38 -8.59 -5.69
N PHE A 181 16.16 -7.91 -4.84
CA PHE A 181 17.61 -8.09 -4.73
C PHE A 181 17.94 -9.01 -3.55
N PRO A 182 18.31 -10.29 -3.79
CA PRO A 182 18.62 -11.24 -2.73
C PRO A 182 19.78 -10.80 -1.85
N TYR A 183 19.71 -11.05 -0.54
CA TYR A 183 20.81 -10.70 0.38
C TYR A 183 22.03 -11.60 0.25
N ASP A 184 21.89 -12.79 -0.33
CA ASP A 184 22.99 -13.72 -0.61
C ASP A 184 23.76 -13.37 -1.89
N LYS A 185 23.38 -12.30 -2.59
CA LYS A 185 24.06 -11.78 -3.78
C LYS A 185 24.63 -10.37 -3.54
N PRO A 186 25.67 -9.96 -4.28
CA PRO A 186 26.09 -8.57 -4.33
C PRO A 186 24.95 -7.66 -4.78
N MET A 187 24.82 -6.49 -4.15
CA MET A 187 23.83 -5.50 -4.54
C MET A 187 24.28 -4.81 -5.84
N PRO A 188 23.45 -4.76 -6.91
CA PRO A 188 23.85 -4.19 -8.19
C PRO A 188 23.70 -2.66 -8.18
N TYR A 189 24.53 -1.97 -7.40
CA TYR A 189 24.41 -0.52 -7.17
C TYR A 189 24.45 0.32 -8.46
N ASP A 190 25.26 -0.05 -9.44
CA ASP A 190 25.35 0.69 -10.70
C ASP A 190 24.05 0.58 -11.50
N LEU A 191 23.48 -0.63 -11.60
CA LEU A 191 22.17 -0.84 -12.22
C LEU A 191 21.07 -0.06 -11.49
N ILE A 192 21.08 -0.07 -10.15
CA ILE A 192 20.11 0.70 -9.35
C ILE A 192 20.27 2.20 -9.64
N ARG A 193 21.49 2.71 -9.76
CA ARG A 193 21.74 4.12 -10.11
C ARG A 193 21.17 4.46 -11.48
N GLU A 194 21.42 3.63 -12.50
CA GLU A 194 20.87 3.84 -13.85
C GLU A 194 19.34 3.89 -13.83
N MET A 195 18.70 2.96 -13.11
CA MET A 195 17.25 2.94 -12.95
C MET A 195 16.71 4.19 -12.25
N VAL A 196 17.40 4.67 -11.21
CA VAL A 196 17.01 5.91 -10.50
C VAL A 196 17.16 7.13 -11.41
N LEU A 197 18.26 7.24 -12.15
CA LEU A 197 18.49 8.36 -13.08
C LEU A 197 17.46 8.36 -14.23
N PHE A 198 17.13 7.19 -14.77
CA PHE A 198 16.03 7.03 -15.73
C PHE A 198 14.72 7.57 -15.13
N ARG A 199 14.41 7.19 -13.89
CA ARG A 199 13.21 7.66 -13.18
C ARG A 199 13.24 9.16 -12.89
N VAL A 200 14.40 9.74 -12.58
CA VAL A 200 14.57 11.18 -12.42
C VAL A 200 14.22 11.89 -13.72
N ALA A 201 14.76 11.44 -14.86
CA ALA A 201 14.45 12.01 -16.16
C ALA A 201 12.94 11.96 -16.47
N GLU A 202 12.28 10.84 -16.17
CA GLU A 202 10.82 10.71 -16.33
C GLU A 202 9.99 11.62 -15.40
N GLN A 203 10.50 11.98 -14.21
CA GLN A 203 9.80 12.90 -13.32
C GLN A 203 10.03 14.36 -13.73
N MET A 204 11.18 14.69 -14.31
CA MET A 204 11.46 16.06 -14.79
C MET A 204 10.63 16.44 -16.01
N THR A 205 10.13 15.49 -16.79
CA THR A 205 9.22 15.74 -17.92
C THR A 205 7.76 15.91 -17.48
N LYS A 206 7.42 15.55 -16.24
CA LYS A 206 6.07 15.72 -15.68
C LYS A 206 5.96 17.10 -15.06
N GLN A 207 4.99 17.90 -15.50
CA GLN A 207 4.63 19.14 -14.80
C GLN A 207 4.30 18.81 -13.33
N PRO A 208 4.73 19.64 -12.36
CA PRO A 208 4.37 19.43 -10.97
C PRO A 208 2.84 19.38 -10.83
N PRO A 209 2.29 18.51 -9.96
CA PRO A 209 0.86 18.44 -9.75
C PRO A 209 0.34 19.82 -9.38
N ARG A 210 -0.68 20.31 -10.10
CA ARG A 210 -1.32 21.59 -9.78
C ARG A 210 -1.77 21.56 -8.32
N PRO A 211 -1.62 22.66 -7.55
CA PRO A 211 -2.15 22.73 -6.20
C PRO A 211 -3.62 22.33 -6.23
N ARG A 212 -4.04 21.41 -5.37
CA ARG A 212 -5.47 21.14 -5.18
C ARG A 212 -6.11 22.47 -4.76
N ALA A 213 -7.02 22.99 -5.59
CA ALA A 213 -7.82 24.14 -5.21
C ALA A 213 -8.48 23.83 -3.86
N LYS A 214 -8.23 24.67 -2.86
CA LYS A 214 -8.99 24.64 -1.61
C LYS A 214 -10.40 25.11 -1.98
N GLY A 215 -11.30 24.15 -2.16
CA GLY A 215 -12.74 24.38 -2.21
C GLY A 215 -13.33 24.23 -0.82
#